data_AF-A0A7S2BHV8-F1
#
_entry.id   AF-A0A7S2BHV8-F1
#
_cell.length_a   1.000
_cell.length_b   1.000
_cell.length_c   1.000
_cell.angle_alpha   90.00
_cell.angle_beta   90.00
_cell.angle_gamma   90.00
#
_symmetry.space_group_name_H-M   'P 1'
#
loop_
_entity.id
_entity.type
_entity.pdbx_description
1 polymer ?
#
loop_
_entity_poly.entity_id
_entity_poly.type
_entity_poly.pdbx_seq_one_letter_code
_entity_poly.pdbx_strand_id
1 'polypeptide(L)'
;TPVAQNTLNPKWDFTATINDYIEGEPIVFTVMDKDRFKRDDFLGRVTLDGDELFGGSYYGELNLCHGGSIKVKIEPVEKPAKEDKAPEASNPSSGASAAEAEAAAAHSG
;
A
#
# COMPACT_ATOMS: atom_id res chain seq x y z
N THR A 1 0.25 -0.51 -0.71
CA THR A 1 -0.33 -0.77 0.63
C THR A 1 0.67 -1.59 1.45
N PRO A 2 0.53 -1.65 2.79
CA PRO A 2 1.29 -2.58 3.61
C PRO A 2 1.04 -4.03 3.20
N VAL A 3 1.99 -4.91 3.46
CA VAL A 3 1.85 -6.35 3.19
C VAL A 3 1.13 -6.99 4.38
N ALA A 4 0.01 -7.65 4.12
CA ALA A 4 -0.67 -8.44 5.14
C ALA A 4 -0.09 -9.86 5.14
N GLN A 5 0.53 -10.28 6.24
CA GLN A 5 1.23 -11.55 6.29
C GLN A 5 0.28 -12.72 6.59
N ASN A 6 0.42 -13.80 5.81
CA ASN A 6 -0.19 -15.11 6.06
C ASN A 6 -1.71 -15.04 6.31
N THR A 7 -2.44 -14.34 5.44
CA THR A 7 -3.90 -14.22 5.54
C THR A 7 -4.55 -14.17 4.17
N LEU A 8 -5.65 -14.90 4.01
CA LEU A 8 -6.53 -14.85 2.83
C LEU A 8 -7.60 -13.74 2.94
N ASN A 9 -7.72 -13.11 4.10
CA ASN A 9 -8.66 -12.01 4.36
C ASN A 9 -7.89 -10.82 4.95
N PRO A 10 -7.00 -10.19 4.15
CA PRO A 10 -6.19 -9.08 4.63
C PRO A 10 -7.06 -7.89 5.02
N LYS A 11 -6.72 -7.26 6.14
CA LYS A 11 -7.24 -5.95 6.53
C LYS A 11 -6.10 -4.95 6.39
N TRP A 12 -6.14 -4.14 5.34
CA TRP A 12 -5.10 -3.15 5.10
C TRP A 12 -5.33 -1.88 5.92
N ASP A 13 -6.59 -1.48 6.11
CA ASP A 13 -6.99 -0.24 6.79
C ASP A 13 -6.08 0.95 6.38
N PHE A 14 -5.80 1.02 5.07
CA PHE A 14 -4.82 1.91 4.48
C PHE A 14 -5.50 2.99 3.66
N THR A 15 -5.08 4.23 3.87
CA THR A 15 -5.54 5.40 3.14
C THR A 15 -4.38 6.04 2.39
N ALA A 16 -4.62 6.44 1.14
CA ALA A 16 -3.68 7.22 0.34
C ALA A 16 -4.43 8.23 -0.53
N THR A 17 -3.72 9.29 -0.91
CA THR A 17 -4.23 10.33 -1.80
C THR A 17 -3.61 10.18 -3.19
N ILE A 18 -4.44 10.18 -4.22
CA ILE A 18 -4.00 10.24 -5.61
C ILE A 18 -4.03 11.72 -6.00
N ASN A 19 -2.85 12.29 -6.24
CA ASN A 19 -2.74 13.67 -6.70
C ASN A 19 -3.01 13.75 -8.21
N ASP A 20 -3.60 14.86 -8.63
CA ASP A 20 -3.83 15.20 -10.05
C ASP A 20 -4.68 14.17 -10.82
N TYR A 21 -5.58 13.48 -10.09
CA TYR A 21 -6.62 12.65 -10.69
C TYR A 21 -7.56 13.51 -11.55
N ILE A 22 -7.84 13.05 -12.76
CA ILE A 22 -8.78 13.70 -13.68
C ILE A 22 -10.13 12.98 -13.57
N GLU A 23 -11.19 13.75 -13.36
CA GLU A 23 -12.55 13.21 -13.34
C GLU A 23 -12.85 12.43 -14.63
N GLY A 24 -13.39 11.21 -14.47
CA GLY A 24 -13.64 10.30 -15.59
C GLY A 24 -12.49 9.33 -15.88
N GLU A 25 -11.30 9.50 -15.28
CA GLU A 25 -10.25 8.49 -15.41
C GLU A 25 -10.56 7.24 -14.58
N PRO A 26 -10.29 6.04 -15.10
CA PRO A 26 -10.50 4.81 -14.35
C PRO A 26 -9.42 4.63 -13.27
N ILE A 27 -9.81 4.07 -12.13
CA ILE A 27 -8.89 3.66 -11.06
C ILE A 27 -8.71 2.15 -11.11
N VAL A 28 -7.47 1.70 -11.25
CA VAL A 28 -7.14 0.27 -11.34
C VAL A 28 -6.56 -0.22 -10.02
N PHE A 29 -7.21 -1.21 -9.43
CA PHE A 29 -6.70 -1.91 -8.25
C PHE A 29 -6.09 -3.24 -8.67
N THR A 30 -4.87 -3.49 -8.22
CA THR A 30 -4.17 -4.76 -8.44
C THR A 30 -3.76 -5.34 -7.10
N VAL A 31 -4.12 -6.60 -6.85
CA VAL A 31 -3.73 -7.35 -5.66
C VAL A 31 -2.61 -8.31 -6.04
N MET A 32 -1.56 -8.29 -5.24
CA MET A 32 -0.38 -9.14 -5.43
C MET A 32 -0.04 -9.83 -4.10
N ASP A 33 0.43 -11.07 -4.17
CA ASP A 33 1.06 -11.76 -3.06
C ASP A 33 2.55 -11.44 -3.05
N LYS A 34 3.06 -11.06 -1.88
CA LYS A 34 4.47 -10.70 -1.75
C LYS A 34 5.28 -11.90 -1.28
N ASP A 35 6.13 -12.39 -2.16
CA ASP A 35 7.04 -13.48 -1.87
C ASP A 35 8.44 -12.98 -1.51
N ARG A 36 9.04 -13.54 -0.46
CA ARG A 36 10.39 -13.12 0.00
C ARG A 36 11.52 -13.55 -0.94
N PHE A 37 11.31 -14.62 -1.72
CA PHE A 37 12.35 -15.28 -2.51
C PHE A 37 11.97 -15.46 -3.98
N LYS A 38 10.80 -14.96 -4.39
CA LYS A 38 10.29 -15.06 -5.76
C LYS A 38 9.74 -13.70 -6.18
N ARG A 39 9.35 -13.59 -7.45
CA ARG A 39 8.57 -12.44 -7.91
C ARG A 39 7.19 -12.51 -7.27
N ASP A 40 6.64 -11.34 -6.96
CA ASP A 40 5.30 -11.21 -6.41
C ASP A 40 4.26 -11.83 -7.36
N ASP A 41 3.39 -12.67 -6.82
CA ASP A 41 2.38 -13.39 -7.58
C ASP A 41 1.15 -12.48 -7.77
N PHE A 42 0.65 -12.40 -9.00
CA PHE A 42 -0.56 -11.64 -9.31
C PHE A 42 -1.80 -12.41 -8.83
N LEU A 43 -2.59 -11.80 -7.93
CA LEU A 43 -3.79 -12.42 -7.36
C LEU A 43 -5.10 -11.92 -7.98
N GLY A 44 -5.09 -10.72 -8.57
CA GLY A 44 -6.28 -10.20 -9.23
C GLY A 44 -6.23 -8.70 -9.50
N ARG A 45 -7.12 -8.26 -10.38
CA ARG A 45 -7.28 -6.86 -10.77
C ARG A 45 -8.75 -6.51 -10.93
N VAL A 46 -9.09 -5.28 -10.60
CA VAL A 46 -10.38 -4.68 -10.93
C VAL A 46 -10.17 -3.23 -11.36
N THR A 47 -10.96 -2.80 -12.32
CA THR A 47 -11.00 -1.41 -12.78
C THR A 47 -12.32 -0.82 -12.30
N LEU A 48 -12.23 0.31 -11.60
CA LEU A 48 -13.37 1.15 -11.27
C LEU A 48 -13.42 2.26 -12.31
N ASP A 49 -14.47 2.31 -13.11
CA ASP A 49 -14.61 3.31 -14.16
C ASP A 49 -14.87 4.69 -13.55
N GLY A 50 -14.35 5.74 -14.19
CA GLY A 50 -14.53 7.12 -13.71
C GLY A 50 -16.00 7.55 -13.66
N ASP A 51 -16.86 6.94 -14.47
CA ASP A 51 -18.31 7.14 -14.42
C ASP A 51 -18.94 6.60 -13.14
N GLU A 52 -18.36 5.59 -12.50
CA GLU A 52 -18.81 5.10 -11.18
C GLU A 52 -18.38 6.03 -10.04
N LEU A 53 -17.44 6.94 -10.32
CA LEU A 53 -17.02 8.02 -9.44
C LEU A 53 -17.81 9.31 -9.68
N PHE A 54 -18.80 9.29 -10.58
CA PHE A 54 -19.62 10.45 -10.93
C PHE A 54 -20.55 10.83 -9.76
N GLY A 55 -20.06 11.73 -8.91
CA GLY A 55 -20.62 12.03 -7.58
C GLY A 55 -19.53 12.27 -6.52
N GLY A 56 -18.26 12.06 -6.88
CA GLY A 56 -17.08 12.40 -6.10
C GLY A 56 -16.68 11.34 -5.08
N SER A 57 -17.57 10.40 -4.73
CA SER A 57 -17.29 9.35 -3.75
C SER A 57 -17.81 7.99 -4.17
N TYR A 58 -17.10 6.95 -3.76
CA TYR A 58 -17.49 5.55 -3.95
C TYR A 58 -17.23 4.76 -2.67
N TYR A 59 -18.18 3.91 -2.29
CA TYR A 59 -18.02 2.98 -1.19
C TYR A 59 -18.65 1.65 -1.56
N GLY A 60 -17.83 0.61 -1.69
CA GLY A 60 -18.33 -0.65 -2.21
C GLY A 60 -17.31 -1.76 -2.19
N GLU A 61 -17.79 -2.92 -2.64
CA GLU A 61 -17.00 -4.13 -2.81
C GLU A 61 -16.80 -4.38 -4.31
N LEU A 62 -15.55 -4.52 -4.72
CA LEU A 62 -15.14 -4.74 -6.10
C LEU A 62 -14.60 -6.16 -6.26
N ASN A 63 -15.17 -6.88 -7.23
CA ASN A 63 -14.75 -8.25 -7.53
C ASN A 63 -13.50 -8.25 -8.42
N LEU A 64 -12.51 -9.05 -8.05
CA LEU A 64 -11.27 -9.18 -8.80
C LEU A 64 -11.44 -10.19 -9.96
N CYS A 65 -10.73 -9.95 -11.06
CA CYS A 65 -10.81 -10.80 -12.25
C CYS A 65 -10.30 -12.25 -12.06
N HIS A 66 -9.56 -12.55 -10.99
CA HIS A 66 -9.03 -13.90 -10.70
C HIS A 66 -9.65 -14.50 -9.42
N GLY A 67 -10.76 -13.94 -8.95
CA GLY A 67 -11.45 -14.35 -7.74
C GLY A 67 -11.06 -13.53 -6.52
N GLY A 68 -11.92 -13.56 -5.50
CA GLY A 68 -11.84 -12.66 -4.36
C GLY A 68 -12.40 -11.27 -4.64
N SER A 69 -12.45 -10.45 -3.60
CA SER A 69 -13.01 -9.11 -3.64
C SER A 69 -12.23 -8.17 -2.73
N ILE A 70 -12.32 -6.87 -3.01
CA ILE A 70 -11.75 -5.82 -2.17
C ILE A 70 -12.85 -4.83 -1.78
N LYS A 71 -12.79 -4.31 -0.56
CA LYS A 71 -13.66 -3.23 -0.11
C LYS A 71 -12.89 -1.93 -0.15
N VAL A 72 -13.43 -0.94 -0.87
CA VAL A 72 -12.76 0.35 -1.07
C VAL A 72 -13.69 1.51 -0.73
N LYS A 73 -13.09 2.57 -0.21
CA LYS A 73 -13.72 3.87 0.02
C LYS A 73 -12.89 4.90 -0.73
N ILE A 74 -13.53 5.66 -1.61
CA ILE A 74 -12.94 6.74 -2.39
C ILE A 74 -13.74 7.99 -2.07
N GLU A 75 -13.05 9.06 -1.73
CA GLU A 75 -13.64 10.36 -1.41
C GLU A 75 -12.83 11.45 -2.10
N PRO A 76 -13.49 12.55 -2.53
CA PRO A 76 -12.77 13.66 -3.13
C PRO A 76 -12.04 14.38 -2.01
N VAL A 77 -10.73 14.53 -2.15
CA VAL A 77 -9.90 15.24 -1.18
C VAL A 77 -9.72 16.65 -1.69
N GLU A 78 -10.18 17.64 -0.91
CA GLU A 78 -9.82 19.03 -1.18
C GLU A 78 -8.29 19.14 -1.11
N LYS A 79 -7.64 19.62 -2.19
CA LYS A 79 -6.18 19.80 -2.20
C LYS A 79 -5.80 20.59 -0.95
N PRO A 80 -4.94 20.07 -0.05
CA PRO A 80 -4.41 20.90 1.02
C PRO A 80 -3.69 22.06 0.33
N ALA A 81 -4.15 23.28 0.58
CA ALA A 81 -3.45 24.47 0.15
C ALA A 81 -2.02 24.36 0.68
N LYS A 82 -1.03 24.40 -0.22
CA LYS A 82 0.41 24.23 0.07
C LYS A 82 0.76 24.76 1.46
N GLU A 83 1.04 23.88 2.41
CA GLU A 83 1.70 24.27 3.65
C GLU A 83 3.19 24.41 3.33
N ASP A 84 3.68 25.66 3.32
CA ASP A 84 5.11 25.97 3.37
C ASP A 84 5.68 25.50 4.73
N LYS A 85 5.90 24.20 4.91
CA LYS A 85 6.73 23.69 6.01
C LYS A 85 7.55 22.48 5.57
N ALA A 86 8.86 22.71 5.50
CA ALA A 86 9.89 21.70 5.35
C ALA A 86 9.76 20.58 6.39
N PRO A 87 10.12 19.33 6.09
CA PRO A 87 10.15 18.28 7.11
C PRO A 87 11.35 18.53 8.04
N GLU A 88 11.07 19.14 9.18
CA GLU A 88 11.93 19.14 10.36
C GLU A 88 11.89 17.74 10.98
N ALA A 89 13.06 17.12 11.07
CA ALA A 89 13.28 15.80 11.61
C ALA A 89 12.91 15.72 13.10
N SER A 90 12.12 14.72 13.48
CA SER A 90 12.03 14.14 14.83
C SER A 90 10.91 13.09 14.80
N ASN A 91 11.06 11.85 15.25
CA ASN A 91 11.41 11.50 16.63
C ASN A 91 11.71 9.97 16.80
N PRO A 92 12.14 9.54 18.01
CA PRO A 92 13.08 8.44 18.24
C PRO A 92 12.50 7.16 18.89
N SER A 93 13.40 6.18 19.09
CA SER A 93 13.38 5.12 20.15
C SER A 93 12.39 3.97 19.92
N SER A 94 12.61 2.69 20.22
CA SER A 94 13.57 1.89 21.02
C SER A 94 13.38 0.42 20.55
N GLY A 95 14.39 -0.42 20.31
CA GLY A 95 15.07 -1.25 21.31
C GLY A 95 14.53 -2.70 21.38
N ALA A 96 15.32 -3.70 20.97
CA ALA A 96 15.40 -5.05 21.58
C ALA A 96 16.37 -6.01 20.82
N SER A 97 17.47 -6.32 21.50
CA SER A 97 18.37 -7.50 21.50
C SER A 97 17.98 -8.80 20.77
N ALA A 98 18.96 -9.44 20.10
CA ALA A 98 19.34 -10.84 20.32
C ALA A 98 20.73 -11.16 19.70
N ALA A 99 21.48 -12.02 20.38
CA ALA A 99 22.84 -12.46 20.11
C ALA A 99 22.97 -13.40 18.90
N GLU A 100 24.18 -13.53 18.34
CA GLU A 100 24.95 -14.78 18.32
C GLU A 100 26.35 -14.59 17.69
N ALA A 101 27.28 -15.44 18.13
CA ALA A 101 28.71 -15.39 17.92
C ALA A 101 29.15 -16.15 16.66
N GLU A 102 30.31 -15.82 16.08
CA GLU A 102 31.35 -16.82 15.81
C GLU A 102 32.72 -16.17 15.49
N ALA A 103 33.76 -16.96 15.72
CA ALA A 103 35.16 -16.58 15.77
C ALA A 103 35.91 -16.81 14.45
N ALA A 104 37.15 -16.29 14.41
CA ALA A 104 38.38 -16.87 13.83
C ALA A 104 39.09 -16.10 12.70
N ALA A 105 40.39 -15.86 12.96
CA ALA A 105 41.55 -15.80 12.03
C ALA A 105 41.57 -14.66 10.97
N ALA A 106 42.68 -14.03 10.54
CA ALA A 106 44.11 -14.21 10.69
C ALA A 106 44.87 -13.04 10.01
N HIS A 107 46.14 -12.84 10.39
CA HIS A 107 47.28 -12.35 9.59
C HIS A 107 47.46 -10.86 9.21
N SER A 108 48.48 -10.29 9.88
CA SER A 108 49.63 -9.50 9.41
C SER A 108 49.66 -8.91 8.00
N GLY A 109 50.02 -7.63 7.96
CA GLY A 109 50.66 -6.93 6.85
C GLY A 109 51.25 -5.63 7.35
#